data_AF-A0A969IUY0-F1
#
_entry.id   AF-A0A969IUY0-F1
#
_cell.length_a   1.000
_cell.length_b   1.000
_cell.length_c   1.000
_cell.angle_alpha   90.00
_cell.angle_beta   90.00
_cell.angle_gamma   90.00
#
_symmetry.space_group_name_H-M   'P 1'
#
loop_
_entity.id
_entity.type
_entity.pdbx_description
1 polymer ?
#
loop_
_entity_poly.entity_id
_entity_poly.type
_entity_poly.pdbx_seq_one_letter_code
_entity_poly.pdbx_strand_id
1 'polypeptide(L)' 'MKFLIDHNIRGQAQLLLKVITNQGWLDVIEIHFVMFEEMSLAIDSSDREVWRLAQANKMILLTA' A
#
# COMPACT_ATOMS: atom_id res chain seq x y z
N MET A 1 -1.90 1.90 -10.46
CA MET A 1 -2.51 2.21 -9.16
C MET A 1 -1.48 2.02 -8.06
N LYS A 2 -1.33 2.99 -7.15
CA LYS A 2 -0.38 2.90 -6.03
C LYS A 2 -1.17 2.74 -4.74
N PHE A 3 -0.78 1.77 -3.93
CA PHE A 3 -1.39 1.48 -2.65
C PHE A 3 -0.36 1.72 -1.56
N LEU A 4 -0.67 2.60 -0.61
CA LEU A 4 0.10 2.71 0.62
C LEU A 4 -0.41 1.64 1.58
N ILE A 5 0.49 0.76 2.02
CA ILE A 5 0.15 -0.38 2.87
C ILE A 5 0.54 -0.06 4.31
N ASP A 6 -0.46 -0.12 5.20
CA ASP A 6 -0.23 -0.02 6.63
C ASP A 6 0.64 -1.18 7.14
N HIS A 7 1.55 -0.86 8.07
CA HIS A 7 2.45 -1.83 8.67
C HIS A 7 1.70 -3.03 9.31
N ASN A 8 0.53 -2.78 9.91
CA ASN A 8 -0.26 -3.80 10.60
C ASN A 8 -0.88 -4.83 9.66
N ILE A 9 -0.98 -4.56 8.35
CA ILE A 9 -1.56 -5.47 7.37
C ILE A 9 -0.55 -6.05 6.37
N ARG A 10 0.76 -5.92 6.64
CA ARG A 10 1.82 -6.36 5.72
C ARG A 10 1.63 -7.80 5.22
N GLY A 11 1.29 -8.73 6.10
CA GLY A 11 1.10 -10.13 5.72
C GLY A 11 -0.11 -10.35 4.80
N GLN A 12 -1.21 -9.67 5.09
CA GLN A 12 -2.45 -9.68 4.31
C GLN A 12 -2.21 -9.05 2.94
N ALA A 13 -1.47 -7.94 2.88
CA ALA A 13 -1.10 -7.28 1.64
C ALA A 13 -0.22 -8.17 0.75
N GLN A 14 0.73 -8.92 1.33
CA GLN A 14 1.53 -9.90 0.59
C GLN A 14 0.66 -11.03 0.01
N LEU A 15 -0.32 -11.53 0.76
CA LEU A 15 -1.26 -12.53 0.25
C LEU A 15 -2.12 -11.97 -0.89
N LEU A 16 -2.64 -10.75 -0.73
CA LEU A 16 -3.43 -10.07 -1.75
C LEU A 16 -2.63 -9.86 -3.04
N LEU A 17 -1.38 -9.39 -2.94
CA LEU A 17 -0.52 -9.20 -4.09
C LEU A 17 -0.25 -10.52 -4.82
N LYS A 18 -0.02 -11.63 -4.11
CA LYS A 18 0.11 -12.96 -4.73
C LYS A 18 -1.14 -13.36 -5.51
N VAL A 19 -2.34 -13.10 -4.98
CA VAL A 19 -3.60 -13.40 -5.68
C VAL A 19 -3.74 -12.53 -6.94
N ILE A 20 -3.50 -11.22 -6.84
CA ILE A 20 -3.53 -10.28 -7.97
C ILE A 20 -2.57 -10.74 -9.08
N THR A 21 -1.33 -11.10 -8.73
CA THR A 21 -0.33 -11.59 -9.68
C THR A 21 -0.75 -12.91 -10.31
N ASN A 22 -1.21 -13.88 -9.51
CA ASN A 22 -1.60 -15.21 -10.02
C ASN A 22 -2.83 -15.18 -10.93
N GLN A 23 -3.69 -14.15 -10.79
CA GLN A 23 -4.84 -13.96 -11.66
C GLN A 23 -4.52 -13.15 -12.93
N GLY A 24 -3.25 -12.78 -13.18
CA GLY A 24 -2.83 -12.07 -14.38
C GLY A 24 -3.25 -10.60 -14.43
N TRP A 25 -3.62 -10.00 -13.29
CA TRP A 25 -4.10 -8.60 -13.28
C TRP A 25 -3.01 -7.62 -13.67
N LEU A 26 -1.74 -7.93 -13.34
CA LEU A 26 -0.60 -7.09 -13.67
C LEU A 26 -0.34 -6.98 -15.18
N ASP A 27 -0.88 -7.92 -15.98
CA ASP A 27 -0.80 -7.87 -17.44
C ASP A 27 -1.78 -6.85 -18.05
N VAL A 28 -2.79 -6.42 -17.27
CA VAL A 28 -3.87 -5.52 -17.72
C VAL A 28 -3.75 -4.15 -17.05
N ILE A 29 -3.36 -4.12 -15.77
CA ILE A 29 -3.25 -2.89 -14.99
C ILE A 29 -2.05 -2.92 -14.07
N GLU A 30 -1.30 -1.83 -14.08
CA GLU A 30 -0.14 -1.63 -13.22
C GLU A 30 -0.61 -1.42 -11.76
N ILE A 31 -0.23 -2.31 -10.85
CA ILE A 31 -0.55 -2.23 -9.41
C ILE A 31 0.74 -2.26 -8.60
N HIS A 32 0.93 -1.25 -7.75
CA HIS A 32 2.12 -1.08 -6.92
C HIS A 32 1.73 -0.98 -5.45
N PHE A 33 2.30 -1.84 -4.63
CA PHE A 33 2.17 -1.77 -3.18
C PHE A 33 3.43 -1.08 -2.64
N VAL A 34 3.22 -0.05 -1.84
CA VAL A 34 4.26 0.79 -1.24
C VAL A 34 4.12 0.69 0.27
N MET A 35 5.20 0.31 0.94
CA MET A 35 5.28 0.20 2.40
C MET A 35 5.71 1.54 3.02
N PHE A 36 5.47 1.71 4.31
CA PHE A 36 5.85 2.93 5.04
C PHE A 36 7.35 3.21 4.95
N GLU A 37 8.19 2.18 5.03
CA GLU A 37 9.65 2.30 4.97
C GLU A 37 10.13 2.85 3.61
N GLU A 38 9.43 2.54 2.52
CA GLU A 38 9.75 3.05 1.18
C GLU A 38 9.48 4.56 1.04
N MET A 39 8.62 5.10 1.90
CA MET A 39 8.26 6.51 1.95
C MET A 39 8.88 7.25 3.15
N SER A 40 9.81 6.61 3.87
CA SER A 40 10.41 7.13 5.11
C SER A 40 9.36 7.53 6.17
N LEU A 41 8.23 6.83 6.19
CA LEU A 41 7.16 7.03 7.16
C LEU A 41 7.41 6.15 8.39
N ALA A 42 7.31 6.72 9.59
CA ALA A 42 7.50 5.96 10.83
C ALA A 42 6.28 5.05 11.09
N ILE A 43 6.50 3.88 11.70
CA ILE A 43 5.42 2.91 11.99
C ILE A 43 4.40 3.49 12.99
N ASP A 44 4.82 4.43 13.84
CA ASP A 44 4.00 5.13 14.82
C ASP A 44 3.50 6.50 14.33
N SER A 45 3.58 6.77 13.02
CA SER A 45 3.01 7.98 12.42
C SER A 45 1.52 8.06 12.68
N SER A 46 1.00 9.25 12.96
CA SER A 46 -0.43 9.44 13.18
C SER A 46 -1.23 9.17 11.90
N ASP A 47 -2.48 8.73 12.04
CA ASP A 47 -3.39 8.54 10.88
C ASP A 47 -3.43 9.77 9.98
N ARG A 48 -3.43 10.97 10.56
CA ARG A 48 -3.44 12.23 9.80
C ARG A 48 -2.23 12.35 8.88
N GLU A 49 -1.04 11.97 9.35
CA GLU A 49 0.19 12.00 8.56
C GLU A 49 0.13 10.95 7.44
N VAL A 50 -0.29 9.73 7.76
CA VAL A 50 -0.48 8.64 6.79
C VAL A 50 -1.45 9.07 5.69
N TRP A 51 -2.62 9.60 6.05
CA TRP A 51 -3.64 10.08 5.11
C TRP A 51 -3.15 11.22 4.23
N ARG A 52 -2.45 12.21 4.81
CA ARG A 52 -1.88 13.33 4.04
C ARG A 52 -0.83 12.85 3.04
N LEU A 53 0.04 11.93 3.47
CA LEU A 53 1.07 11.36 2.60
C LEU A 53 0.45 10.57 1.46
N ALA A 54 -0.55 9.71 1.75
CA ALA A 54 -1.27 8.96 0.73
C ALA A 54 -1.95 9.89 -0.30
N GLN A 55 -2.66 10.92 0.17
CA GLN A 55 -3.34 11.88 -0.71
C GLN A 55 -2.36 12.69 -1.56
N ALA A 56 -1.29 13.21 -0.96
CA ALA A 56 -0.27 13.99 -1.66
C ALA A 56 0.40 13.18 -2.79
N ASN A 57 0.54 11.87 -2.60
CA ASN A 57 1.15 10.95 -3.57
C ASN A 57 0.12 10.19 -4.44
N LYS A 58 -1.16 10.55 -4.38
CA LYS A 58 -2.26 9.92 -5.13
C LYS A 58 -2.32 8.40 -4.93
N MET A 59 -2.15 7.97 -3.69
CA MET A 59 -2.17 6.56 -3.29
C MET A 59 -3.48 6.21 -2.61
N ILE A 60 -3.91 4.96 -2.79
CA ILE A 60 -5.03 4.37 -2.04
C ILE A 60 -4.45 3.77 -0.77
N LEU A 61 -4.96 4.16 0.40
CA LEU A 61 -4.52 3.60 1.68
C LEU A 61 -5.23 2.26 1.95
N LEU A 62 -4.47 1.22 2.26
CA LEU A 62 -4.98 -0.03 2.83
C LEU A 62 -4.50 -0.11 4.29
N THR A 63 -5.45 -0.13 5.23
CA THR A 63 -5.22 -0.13 6.68
C THR A 63 -6.31 -0.95 7.39
N ALA A 64 -6.13 -1.29 8.68
CA ALA A 64 -7.04 -2.12 9.49
C ALA A 64 -7.40 -1.46 10.82
#